data_AF-A0A0G1XXN2-F1
#
_entry.id   AF-A0A0G1XXN2-F1
#
_cell.length_a   1.000
_cell.length_b   1.000
_cell.length_c   1.000
_cell.angle_alpha   90.00
_cell.angle_beta   90.00
_cell.angle_gamma   90.00
#
_symmetry.space_group_name_H-M   'P 1'
#
loop_
_entity.id
_entity.type
_entity.pdbx_description
1 polymer ?
#
loop_
_entity_poly.entity_id
_entity_poly.type
_entity_poly.pdbx_seq_one_letter_code
_entity_poly.pdbx_strand_id
1 'polypeptide(L)'
;MVDCMDWKKILIGAGILDLVAVNAGGAYLVYKFSILNSYSNSKVQISNDQKTDSRVTDEGCDRDCVASMEARLAILESKIGDDQGVATPPAPTKKILYPLVSPKPKVRTSSYLTVPGSGSSSKNDWESLSGTEFYFDTGDYPGLADVYFEVNIKLYNGNGMAYVRLYDSTHGVGVQGGEVQTKLQANSVVTSGRVTFWGGRNLIKVQAKSLTADTAVFNSGRLKIITEN
;
A
#
# COMPACT_ATOMS: atom_id res chain seq x y z
N MET A 1 -18.48 -11.65 -77.67
CA MET A 1 -17.48 -10.58 -77.43
C MET A 1 -17.47 -10.36 -75.94
N VAL A 2 -16.59 -11.05 -75.22
CA VAL A 2 -16.52 -11.00 -73.75
C VAL A 2 -15.29 -10.16 -73.42
N ASP A 3 -15.52 -8.97 -72.87
CA ASP A 3 -14.47 -8.05 -72.46
C ASP A 3 -13.62 -8.69 -71.35
N CYS A 4 -12.32 -8.80 -71.61
CA CYS A 4 -11.32 -9.21 -70.62
C CYS A 4 -11.22 -8.12 -69.55
N MET A 5 -11.74 -8.41 -68.36
CA MET A 5 -11.64 -7.55 -67.20
C MET A 5 -10.18 -7.48 -66.70
N ASP A 6 -9.64 -6.26 -66.64
CA ASP A 6 -8.24 -5.97 -66.30
C ASP A 6 -7.97 -6.16 -64.80
N TRP A 7 -7.64 -7.41 -64.43
CA TRP A 7 -7.44 -7.90 -63.05
C TRP A 7 -6.44 -7.07 -62.22
N LYS A 8 -5.51 -6.35 -62.87
CA LYS A 8 -4.56 -5.47 -62.19
C LYS A 8 -5.25 -4.30 -61.48
N LYS A 9 -6.33 -3.77 -62.05
CA LYS A 9 -7.09 -2.65 -61.44
C LYS A 9 -7.90 -3.10 -60.23
N ILE A 10 -8.36 -4.34 -60.23
CA ILE A 10 -9.12 -4.92 -59.11
C ILE A 10 -8.20 -5.18 -57.91
N LEU A 11 -7.00 -5.72 -58.12
CA LEU A 11 -6.05 -5.98 -57.05
C LEU A 11 -5.54 -4.69 -56.38
N ILE A 12 -5.26 -3.64 -57.16
CA ILE A 12 -4.84 -2.34 -56.61
C ILE A 12 -5.99 -1.70 -55.81
N GLY A 13 -7.23 -1.78 -56.30
CA GLY A 13 -8.40 -1.29 -55.59
C GLY A 13 -8.62 -1.99 -54.24
N ALA A 14 -8.45 -3.32 -54.18
CA ALA A 14 -8.57 -4.08 -52.95
C ALA A 14 -7.47 -3.75 -51.93
N GLY A 15 -6.22 -3.56 -52.37
CA GLY A 15 -5.11 -3.22 -51.48
C GLY A 15 -5.23 -1.81 -50.86
N ILE A 16 -5.74 -0.83 -51.61
CA ILE A 16 -5.95 0.53 -51.10
C ILE A 16 -7.10 0.56 -50.08
N LEU A 17 -8.18 -0.21 -50.33
CA LEU A 17 -9.32 -0.29 -49.42
C LEU A 17 -8.91 -0.91 -48.07
N ASP A 18 -8.09 -1.96 -48.10
CA ASP A 18 -7.57 -2.62 -46.90
C ASP A 18 -6.65 -1.69 -46.10
N LEU A 19 -5.74 -0.97 -46.77
CA LEU A 19 -4.82 -0.04 -46.11
C LEU A 19 -5.55 1.11 -45.39
N VAL A 20 -6.63 1.64 -45.99
CA VAL A 20 -7.43 2.69 -45.36
C VAL A 20 -8.28 2.14 -44.22
N ALA A 21 -8.90 0.96 -44.39
CA ALA A 21 -9.72 0.34 -43.37
C ALA A 21 -8.92 -0.05 -42.12
N VAL A 22 -7.73 -0.65 -42.30
CA VAL A 22 -6.86 -1.07 -41.19
C VAL A 22 -6.30 0.14 -40.43
N ASN A 23 -5.84 1.18 -41.12
CA ASN A 23 -5.29 2.36 -40.46
C ASN A 23 -6.35 3.25 -39.81
N ALA A 24 -7.50 3.48 -40.47
CA ALA A 24 -8.58 4.27 -39.90
C ALA A 24 -9.27 3.54 -38.74
N GLY A 25 -9.48 2.23 -38.87
CA GLY A 25 -10.05 1.39 -37.80
C GLY A 25 -9.13 1.32 -36.58
N GLY A 26 -7.83 1.12 -36.77
CA GLY A 26 -6.85 1.12 -35.70
C GLY A 26 -6.76 2.46 -34.96
N ALA A 27 -6.70 3.57 -35.71
CA ALA A 27 -6.67 4.92 -35.13
C ALA A 27 -7.95 5.24 -34.33
N TYR A 28 -9.11 4.84 -34.83
CA TYR A 28 -10.39 5.04 -34.15
C TYR A 28 -10.49 4.24 -32.84
N LEU A 29 -10.01 2.99 -32.82
CA LEU A 29 -10.00 2.17 -31.60
C LEU A 29 -9.06 2.73 -30.53
N VAL A 30 -7.86 3.19 -30.92
CA VAL A 30 -6.92 3.84 -30.00
C VAL A 30 -7.48 5.15 -29.44
N TYR A 31 -8.11 5.97 -30.28
CA TYR A 31 -8.76 7.21 -29.87
C TYR A 31 -9.95 6.98 -28.93
N LYS A 32 -10.81 5.99 -29.23
CA LYS A 32 -11.94 5.67 -28.35
C LYS A 32 -11.47 5.12 -27.01
N PHE A 33 -10.42 4.29 -26.99
CA PHE A 33 -9.85 3.76 -25.75
C PHE A 33 -9.22 4.86 -24.88
N SER A 34 -8.51 5.83 -25.49
CA SER A 34 -7.91 6.94 -24.74
C SER A 34 -8.98 7.85 -24.10
N ILE A 35 -10.07 8.14 -24.79
CA ILE A 35 -11.15 8.99 -24.26
C ILE A 35 -11.94 8.29 -23.16
N LEU A 36 -12.17 6.98 -23.26
CA LEU A 36 -12.84 6.22 -22.19
C LEU A 36 -12.00 6.15 -20.91
N ASN A 37 -10.67 6.02 -21.03
CA ASN A 37 -9.78 6.03 -19.86
C ASN A 37 -9.72 7.40 -19.16
N SER A 38 -9.94 8.50 -19.88
CA SER A 38 -10.02 9.84 -19.29
C SER A 38 -11.33 10.07 -18.52
N TYR A 39 -12.43 9.37 -18.86
CA TYR A 39 -13.73 9.56 -18.19
C TYR A 39 -13.87 8.75 -16.89
N SER A 40 -13.12 7.64 -16.74
CA SER A 40 -13.13 6.84 -15.51
C SER A 40 -12.34 7.46 -14.35
N ASN A 41 -11.48 8.45 -14.62
CA ASN A 41 -10.70 9.17 -13.59
C ASN A 41 -11.36 10.46 -13.08
N SER A 42 -12.54 10.84 -13.59
CA SER A 42 -13.18 12.13 -13.25
C SER A 42 -14.33 12.02 -12.22
N LYS A 43 -14.55 10.85 -11.60
CA LYS A 43 -15.48 10.70 -10.47
C LYS A 43 -14.79 10.15 -9.23
N VAL A 44 -13.80 10.89 -8.74
CA VAL A 44 -13.50 10.93 -7.30
C VAL A 44 -13.92 12.32 -6.84
N GLN A 45 -15.12 12.41 -6.28
CA GLN A 45 -15.60 13.58 -5.57
C GLN A 45 -14.80 13.67 -4.27
N ILE A 46 -13.76 14.51 -4.26
CA ILE A 46 -13.16 15.02 -3.03
C ILE A 46 -14.12 16.09 -2.53
N SER A 47 -14.88 15.79 -1.48
CA SER A 47 -15.49 16.80 -0.63
C SER A 47 -14.37 17.45 0.18
N ASN A 48 -13.78 18.51 -0.38
CA ASN A 48 -12.98 19.47 0.36
C ASN A 48 -13.93 20.37 1.13
N ASP A 49 -13.87 20.29 2.46
CA ASP A 49 -14.22 21.44 3.28
C ASP A 49 -13.09 21.70 4.29
N GLN A 50 -12.91 22.97 4.58
CA GLN A 50 -11.96 23.60 5.51
C GLN A 50 -10.51 23.82 5.03
N LYS A 51 -10.39 24.91 4.26
CA LYS A 51 -9.90 26.22 4.73
C LYS A 51 -8.64 26.24 5.63
N THR A 52 -7.60 26.81 5.03
CA THR A 52 -6.37 27.39 5.56
C THR A 52 -6.52 28.16 6.88
N ASP A 53 -5.62 27.94 7.85
CA ASP A 53 -4.94 29.05 8.56
C ASP A 53 -3.62 28.61 9.21
N SER A 54 -2.74 29.58 9.43
CA SER A 54 -1.31 29.53 9.71
C SER A 54 -1.00 29.77 11.18
N ARG A 55 0.04 29.10 11.69
CA ARG A 55 0.85 29.41 12.90
C ARG A 55 0.10 29.46 14.25
N VAL A 56 0.91 29.29 15.32
CA VAL A 56 0.67 29.66 16.73
C VAL A 56 0.37 28.47 17.69
N THR A 57 1.42 28.17 18.46
CA THR A 57 1.54 27.81 19.89
C THR A 57 0.76 26.66 20.53
N ASP A 58 1.55 25.84 21.25
CA ASP A 58 1.33 25.46 22.65
C ASP A 58 0.21 26.25 23.37
N GLU A 59 -0.88 25.58 23.73
CA GLU A 59 -1.73 25.82 24.92
C GLU A 59 -3.05 25.01 24.80
N GLY A 60 -3.36 24.22 25.84
CA GLY A 60 -4.74 23.93 26.24
C GLY A 60 -5.46 22.75 25.58
N CYS A 61 -5.73 21.70 26.36
CA CYS A 61 -6.84 20.79 26.06
C CYS A 61 -8.16 21.58 26.06
N ASP A 62 -8.86 21.52 24.93
CA ASP A 62 -10.15 22.15 24.72
C ASP A 62 -11.23 21.60 25.66
N ARG A 63 -12.12 22.50 26.09
CA ARG A 63 -13.08 22.36 27.20
C ARG A 63 -14.10 21.23 27.02
N ASP A 64 -14.23 20.70 25.82
CA ASP A 64 -15.14 19.61 25.49
C ASP A 64 -14.60 18.22 25.89
N CYS A 65 -13.27 18.08 26.02
CA CYS A 65 -12.67 16.83 26.46
C CYS A 65 -12.96 16.55 27.95
N VAL A 66 -13.00 17.60 28.78
CA VAL A 66 -13.27 17.52 30.23
C VAL A 66 -14.74 17.19 30.52
N ALA A 67 -15.67 17.78 29.76
CA ALA A 67 -17.10 17.51 29.92
C ALA A 67 -17.46 16.03 29.62
N SER A 68 -16.74 15.40 28.68
CA SER A 68 -16.96 13.98 28.34
C SER A 68 -16.48 13.01 29.43
N MET A 69 -15.56 13.43 30.30
CA MET A 69 -15.10 12.65 31.45
C MET A 69 -16.01 12.83 32.66
N GLU A 70 -16.53 14.04 32.91
CA GLU A 70 -17.44 14.30 34.03
C GLU A 70 -18.80 13.60 33.86
N ALA A 71 -19.31 13.53 32.62
CA ALA A 71 -20.54 12.78 32.32
C ALA A 71 -20.41 11.26 32.59
N ARG A 72 -19.20 10.72 32.51
CA ARG A 72 -18.94 9.29 32.80
C ARG A 72 -18.88 9.00 34.31
N LEU A 73 -18.57 9.97 35.16
CA LEU A 73 -18.58 9.82 36.61
C LEU A 73 -20.02 9.81 37.18
N ALA A 74 -20.92 10.63 36.64
CA ALA A 74 -22.32 10.70 37.09
C ALA A 74 -23.12 9.40 36.84
N ILE A 75 -22.82 8.67 35.75
CA ILE A 75 -23.48 7.40 35.44
C ILE A 75 -23.07 6.29 36.41
N LEU A 76 -21.83 6.33 36.93
CA LEU A 76 -21.32 5.36 37.91
C LEU A 76 -21.93 5.58 39.30
N GLU A 77 -22.16 6.83 39.71
CA GLU A 77 -22.77 7.16 41.01
C GLU A 77 -24.25 6.76 41.09
N SER A 78 -24.99 6.81 39.97
CA SER A 78 -26.40 6.40 39.93
C SER A 78 -26.64 4.89 40.13
N LYS A 79 -25.59 4.06 40.05
CA LYS A 79 -25.70 2.58 40.18
C LYS A 79 -25.44 2.05 41.60
N ILE A 80 -25.16 2.91 42.58
CA ILE A 80 -24.85 2.50 43.97
C ILE A 80 -26.00 2.82 44.94
N GLY A 81 -27.07 3.49 44.50
CA GLY A 81 -28.16 3.96 45.37
C GLY A 81 -29.45 3.18 45.26
N ASP A 82 -29.48 1.89 45.60
CA ASP A 82 -30.75 1.20 45.91
C ASP A 82 -30.52 0.00 46.83
N ASP A 83 -30.43 0.27 48.15
CA ASP A 83 -30.75 -0.70 49.21
C ASP A 83 -30.88 0.06 50.54
N GLN A 84 -32.12 0.38 50.94
CA GLN A 84 -32.45 0.95 52.24
C GLN A 84 -32.66 -0.17 53.28
N GLY A 85 -31.87 -0.18 54.35
CA GLY A 85 -32.08 -1.06 55.49
C GLY A 85 -31.32 -0.65 56.75
N VAL A 86 -32.04 0.03 57.67
CA VAL A 86 -31.83 0.18 59.12
C VAL A 86 -30.46 0.71 59.63
N ALA A 87 -30.52 1.89 60.27
CA ALA A 87 -29.39 2.62 60.83
C ALA A 87 -28.83 2.02 62.13
N THR A 88 -27.53 1.70 62.11
CA THR A 88 -26.68 1.55 63.31
C THR A 88 -25.48 2.52 63.22
N PRO A 89 -24.91 2.97 64.35
CA PRO A 89 -23.87 4.01 64.36
C PRO A 89 -22.62 3.61 63.56
N PRO A 90 -22.02 4.52 62.77
CA PRO A 90 -20.92 4.18 61.88
C PRO A 90 -19.64 3.94 62.69
N ALA A 91 -19.13 2.71 62.63
CA ALA A 91 -17.74 2.40 62.98
C ALA A 91 -16.79 3.10 61.98
N PRO A 92 -15.59 3.55 62.40
CA PRO A 92 -14.67 4.27 61.53
C PRO A 92 -14.22 3.36 60.37
N THR A 93 -14.79 3.61 59.19
CA THR A 93 -14.47 2.87 57.97
C THR A 93 -13.07 3.27 57.50
N LYS A 94 -12.12 2.35 57.66
CA LYS A 94 -10.77 2.46 57.10
C LYS A 94 -10.90 2.49 55.58
N LYS A 95 -10.71 3.66 54.95
CA LYS A 95 -10.69 3.79 53.48
C LYS A 95 -9.59 2.90 52.91
N ILE A 96 -9.98 1.82 52.24
CA ILE A 96 -9.06 1.00 51.45
C ILE A 96 -8.86 1.76 50.12
N LEU A 97 -7.69 2.37 49.96
CA LEU A 97 -7.25 2.91 48.67
C LEU A 97 -6.87 1.73 47.77
N TYR A 98 -7.64 1.51 46.71
CA TYR A 98 -7.22 0.64 45.62
C TYR A 98 -6.13 1.38 44.83
N PRO A 99 -4.94 0.78 44.61
CA PRO A 99 -3.92 1.41 43.80
C PRO A 99 -4.45 1.57 42.37
N LEU A 100 -4.46 2.80 41.87
CA LEU A 100 -4.76 3.11 40.48
C LEU A 100 -3.60 2.56 39.62
N VAL A 101 -3.83 1.42 38.97
CA VAL A 101 -2.82 0.82 38.08
C VAL A 101 -2.75 1.69 36.82
N SER A 102 -1.71 2.49 36.71
CA SER A 102 -1.41 3.23 35.48
C SER A 102 -1.17 2.23 34.35
N PRO A 103 -1.83 2.36 33.18
CA PRO A 103 -1.56 1.50 32.04
C PRO A 103 -0.10 1.63 31.62
N LYS A 104 0.55 0.50 31.33
CA LYS A 104 1.92 0.50 30.81
C LYS A 104 1.95 1.22 29.45
N PRO A 105 2.92 2.11 29.20
CA PRO A 105 3.06 2.77 27.92
C PRO A 105 3.43 1.74 26.84
N LYS A 106 2.74 1.81 25.71
CA LYS A 106 3.02 1.01 24.50
C LYS A 106 4.32 1.50 23.87
N VAL A 107 5.32 0.62 23.74
CA VAL A 107 6.63 0.97 23.15
C VAL A 107 6.75 0.33 21.78
N ARG A 108 7.10 1.12 20.77
CA ARG A 108 7.37 0.64 19.42
C ARG A 108 8.85 0.34 19.22
N THR A 109 9.15 -0.85 18.71
CA THR A 109 10.50 -1.31 18.38
C THR A 109 10.60 -1.62 16.90
N SER A 110 11.71 -1.25 16.26
CA SER A 110 11.97 -1.58 14.85
C SER A 110 13.06 -2.63 14.71
N SER A 111 12.79 -3.69 13.94
CA SER A 111 13.78 -4.68 13.51
C SER A 111 13.87 -4.73 11.98
N TYR A 112 14.94 -5.33 11.46
CA TYR A 112 15.16 -5.44 10.02
C TYR A 112 15.42 -6.89 9.62
N LEU A 113 14.76 -7.32 8.55
CA LEU A 113 15.03 -8.60 7.89
C LEU A 113 15.60 -8.34 6.49
N THR A 114 16.84 -8.74 6.24
CA THR A 114 17.50 -8.56 4.95
C THR A 114 16.94 -9.53 3.92
N VAL A 115 16.61 -9.02 2.73
CA VAL A 115 16.26 -9.86 1.58
C VAL A 115 17.55 -10.32 0.91
N PRO A 116 17.74 -11.63 0.69
CA PRO A 116 18.95 -12.14 0.06
C PRO A 116 19.03 -11.75 -1.42
N GLY A 117 20.24 -11.83 -1.97
CA GLY A 117 20.47 -11.74 -3.41
C GLY A 117 20.34 -10.34 -4.00
N SER A 118 20.52 -10.32 -5.31
CA SER A 118 20.36 -9.16 -6.19
C SER A 118 19.93 -9.68 -7.56
N GLY A 119 19.44 -8.81 -8.43
CA GLY A 119 19.01 -9.25 -9.75
C GLY A 119 18.55 -8.10 -10.63
N SER A 120 18.18 -8.44 -11.86
CA SER A 120 17.69 -7.46 -12.82
C SER A 120 16.74 -8.09 -13.81
N SER A 121 15.81 -7.30 -14.32
CA SER A 121 14.88 -7.72 -15.37
C SER A 121 14.69 -6.60 -16.39
N SER A 122 14.67 -6.95 -17.67
CA SER A 122 14.26 -6.10 -18.78
C SER A 122 12.88 -6.46 -19.33
N LYS A 123 12.12 -7.29 -18.59
CA LYS A 123 10.78 -7.71 -18.98
C LYS A 123 9.77 -6.60 -18.66
N ASN A 124 8.79 -6.47 -19.54
CA ASN A 124 7.62 -5.59 -19.34
C ASN A 124 6.56 -6.22 -18.43
N ASP A 125 6.72 -7.50 -18.12
CA ASP A 125 5.90 -8.25 -17.17
C ASP A 125 6.75 -8.69 -15.97
N TRP A 126 6.09 -9.07 -14.88
CA TRP A 126 6.74 -9.44 -13.64
C TRP A 126 7.60 -10.69 -13.79
N GLU A 127 8.88 -10.54 -13.50
CA GLU A 127 9.85 -11.64 -13.50
C GLU A 127 10.43 -11.82 -12.08
N SER A 128 10.45 -13.06 -11.61
CA SER A 128 11.04 -13.42 -10.32
C SER A 128 12.57 -13.40 -10.40
N LEU A 129 13.19 -12.67 -9.48
CA LEU A 129 14.65 -12.58 -9.39
C LEU A 129 15.18 -13.79 -8.60
N SER A 130 16.01 -14.60 -9.25
CA SER A 130 16.65 -15.77 -8.62
C SER A 130 17.56 -15.37 -7.45
N GLY A 131 17.52 -16.14 -6.36
CA GLY A 131 18.38 -15.89 -5.18
C GLY A 131 17.81 -14.86 -4.22
N THR A 132 16.57 -14.38 -4.46
CA THR A 132 15.86 -13.44 -3.58
C THR A 132 14.81 -14.12 -2.69
N GLU A 133 14.81 -15.45 -2.66
CA GLU A 133 13.86 -16.25 -1.90
C GLU A 133 14.19 -16.24 -0.39
N PHE A 134 13.18 -15.97 0.44
CA PHE A 134 13.29 -16.10 1.89
C PHE A 134 11.95 -16.49 2.52
N TYR A 135 12.00 -17.10 3.70
CA TYR A 135 10.79 -17.39 4.47
C TYR A 135 10.45 -16.22 5.38
N PHE A 136 9.17 -15.89 5.45
CA PHE A 136 8.63 -14.91 6.39
C PHE A 136 7.42 -15.50 7.11
N ASP A 137 7.43 -15.45 8.44
CA ASP A 137 6.28 -15.82 9.27
C ASP A 137 5.94 -14.64 10.20
N THR A 138 4.69 -14.18 10.15
CA THR A 138 4.20 -13.14 11.06
C THR A 138 4.22 -13.59 12.53
N GLY A 139 4.16 -14.89 12.79
CA GLY A 139 4.22 -15.49 14.13
C GLY A 139 5.57 -15.31 14.82
N ASP A 140 6.65 -15.08 14.06
CA ASP A 140 7.99 -14.81 14.60
C ASP A 140 8.10 -13.40 15.23
N TYR A 141 7.10 -12.54 15.01
CA TYR A 141 7.09 -11.13 15.45
C TYR A 141 5.89 -10.85 16.35
N PRO A 142 5.93 -11.23 17.65
CA PRO A 142 4.84 -10.92 18.58
C PRO A 142 4.64 -9.41 18.71
N GLY A 143 3.39 -8.96 18.63
CA GLY A 143 3.05 -7.54 18.63
C GLY A 143 3.33 -6.84 17.29
N LEU A 144 3.42 -7.58 16.18
CA LEU A 144 3.59 -7.00 14.84
C LEU A 144 2.56 -5.89 14.58
N ALA A 145 3.04 -4.68 14.40
CA ALA A 145 2.24 -3.50 14.09
C ALA A 145 2.26 -3.22 12.59
N ASP A 146 3.46 -3.02 12.03
CA ASP A 146 3.65 -2.62 10.62
C ASP A 146 4.87 -3.31 10.00
N VAL A 147 4.82 -3.52 8.68
CA VAL A 147 5.99 -3.92 7.88
C VAL A 147 6.13 -2.98 6.68
N TYR A 148 7.35 -2.60 6.34
CA TYR A 148 7.69 -1.81 5.15
C TYR A 148 8.81 -2.49 4.38
N PHE A 149 8.69 -2.56 3.06
CA PHE A 149 9.77 -3.02 2.20
C PHE A 149 10.63 -1.84 1.73
N GLU A 150 11.91 -1.86 2.07
CA GLU A 150 12.92 -0.88 1.67
C GLU A 150 13.87 -1.51 0.65
N VAL A 151 14.13 -0.80 -0.45
CA VAL A 151 14.82 -1.39 -1.59
C VAL A 151 15.80 -0.41 -2.22
N ASN A 152 17.00 -0.89 -2.52
CA ASN A 152 17.95 -0.20 -3.38
C ASN A 152 17.74 -0.62 -4.84
N ILE A 153 17.15 0.28 -5.62
CA ILE A 153 16.82 0.03 -7.02
C ILE A 153 17.33 1.16 -7.92
N LYS A 154 17.55 0.81 -9.18
CA LYS A 154 17.82 1.76 -10.27
C LYS A 154 17.26 1.25 -11.59
N LEU A 155 17.21 2.15 -12.55
CA LEU A 155 16.95 1.85 -13.96
C LEU A 155 18.27 1.97 -14.73
N TYR A 156 18.66 0.98 -15.53
CA TYR A 156 20.02 0.91 -16.08
C TYR A 156 20.35 2.08 -17.03
N ASN A 157 19.48 2.38 -18.01
CA ASN A 157 19.67 3.49 -18.97
C ASN A 157 18.77 4.69 -18.67
N GLY A 158 17.92 4.65 -17.64
CA GLY A 158 17.06 5.77 -17.23
C GLY A 158 15.88 6.05 -18.16
N ASN A 159 15.58 5.15 -19.08
CA ASN A 159 14.46 5.32 -20.00
C ASN A 159 13.26 4.52 -19.49
N GLY A 160 12.31 5.17 -18.81
CA GLY A 160 11.08 4.55 -18.34
C GLY A 160 10.95 4.54 -16.82
N MET A 161 10.55 3.40 -16.27
CA MET A 161 10.39 3.21 -14.82
C MET A 161 10.66 1.76 -14.46
N ALA A 162 11.49 1.56 -13.44
CA ALA A 162 11.72 0.27 -12.82
C ALA A 162 10.70 0.05 -11.71
N TYR A 163 10.15 -1.17 -11.65
CA TYR A 163 9.27 -1.62 -10.58
C TYR A 163 9.90 -2.82 -9.91
N VAL A 164 9.76 -2.87 -8.59
CA VAL A 164 10.12 -4.04 -7.79
C VAL A 164 8.99 -4.30 -6.81
N ARG A 165 8.59 -5.57 -6.66
CA ARG A 165 7.60 -5.97 -5.66
C ARG A 165 8.00 -7.23 -4.93
N LEU A 166 7.40 -7.42 -3.76
CA LEU A 166 7.37 -8.73 -3.09
C LEU A 166 6.28 -9.62 -3.71
N TYR A 167 6.58 -10.89 -3.84
CA TYR A 167 5.68 -11.93 -4.34
C TYR A 167 5.66 -13.11 -3.39
N ASP A 168 4.46 -13.52 -2.97
CA ASP A 168 4.24 -14.70 -2.16
C ASP A 168 4.12 -15.92 -3.08
N SER A 169 5.15 -16.75 -3.08
CA SER A 169 5.19 -17.97 -3.88
C SER A 169 4.39 -19.12 -3.27
N THR A 170 4.05 -19.05 -1.98
CA THR A 170 3.18 -20.02 -1.31
C THR A 170 1.74 -19.84 -1.78
N HIS A 171 1.28 -18.60 -1.86
CA HIS A 171 -0.10 -18.26 -2.25
C HIS A 171 -0.26 -17.85 -3.72
N GLY A 172 0.84 -17.63 -4.44
CA GLY A 172 0.82 -17.27 -5.86
C GLY A 172 0.33 -15.84 -6.13
N VAL A 173 0.57 -14.91 -5.20
CA VAL A 173 0.04 -13.54 -5.27
C VAL A 173 1.13 -12.50 -4.97
N GLY A 174 1.01 -11.32 -5.59
CA GLY A 174 1.81 -10.16 -5.20
C GLY A 174 1.46 -9.74 -3.77
N VAL A 175 2.48 -9.48 -2.95
CA VAL A 175 2.25 -9.05 -1.56
C VAL A 175 1.73 -7.62 -1.56
N GLN A 176 0.57 -7.41 -0.94
CA GLN A 176 -0.09 -6.10 -0.94
C GLN A 176 0.78 -5.06 -0.24
N GLY A 177 0.93 -3.90 -0.87
CA GLY A 177 1.71 -2.78 -0.35
C GLY A 177 3.23 -2.97 -0.43
N GLY A 178 3.72 -4.11 -0.93
CA GLY A 178 5.14 -4.42 -1.08
C GLY A 178 5.74 -4.04 -2.44
N GLU A 179 5.15 -3.08 -3.16
CA GLU A 179 5.64 -2.59 -4.45
C GLU A 179 6.33 -1.23 -4.29
N VAL A 180 7.42 -1.04 -5.03
CA VAL A 180 8.18 0.21 -5.15
C VAL A 180 8.51 0.48 -6.61
N GLN A 181 8.80 1.74 -6.92
CA GLN A 181 9.18 2.16 -8.26
C GLN A 181 10.25 3.26 -8.24
N THR A 182 11.06 3.32 -9.29
CA THR A 182 12.00 4.43 -9.51
C THR A 182 12.13 4.77 -11.00
N LYS A 183 12.47 6.02 -11.28
CA LYS A 183 12.89 6.49 -12.61
C LYS A 183 14.40 6.79 -12.66
N LEU A 184 15.10 6.65 -11.54
CA LEU A 184 16.48 7.10 -11.40
C LEU A 184 17.47 6.09 -11.99
N GLN A 185 18.50 6.61 -12.66
CA GLN A 185 19.65 5.82 -13.12
C GLN A 185 20.62 5.48 -11.99
N ALA A 186 20.69 6.37 -11.00
CA ALA A 186 21.48 6.17 -9.81
C ALA A 186 20.80 5.18 -8.86
N ASN A 187 21.60 4.45 -8.09
CA ASN A 187 21.12 3.63 -6.99
C ASN A 187 20.33 4.50 -6.01
N SER A 188 19.07 4.15 -5.79
CA SER A 188 18.17 4.91 -4.92
C SER A 188 17.49 3.96 -3.92
N VAL A 189 17.46 4.36 -2.65
CA VAL A 189 16.69 3.64 -1.63
C VAL A 189 15.28 4.18 -1.63
N VAL A 190 14.32 3.31 -1.91
CA VAL A 190 12.89 3.62 -1.89
C VAL A 190 12.19 2.70 -0.89
N THR A 191 11.22 3.26 -0.18
CA THR A 191 10.40 2.55 0.79
C THR A 191 8.99 2.43 0.24
N SER A 192 8.43 1.23 0.34
CA SER A 192 7.04 0.93 -0.02
C SER A 192 6.04 1.46 1.01
N GLY A 193 4.76 1.24 0.73
CA GLY A 193 3.71 1.41 1.72
C GLY A 193 3.74 0.33 2.80
N ARG A 194 2.67 0.27 3.61
CA ARG A 194 2.51 -0.81 4.59
C ARG A 194 2.29 -2.13 3.86
N VAL A 195 3.15 -3.10 4.14
CA VAL A 195 3.12 -4.44 3.57
C VAL A 195 2.25 -5.35 4.44
N THR A 196 1.35 -6.09 3.82
CA THR A 196 0.49 -7.08 4.50
C THR A 196 0.82 -8.48 3.99
N PHE A 197 1.19 -9.36 4.92
CA PHE A 197 1.49 -10.76 4.62
C PHE A 197 0.32 -11.65 5.02
N TRP A 198 0.18 -12.78 4.32
CA TRP A 198 -0.64 -13.88 4.79
C TRP A 198 -0.06 -14.47 6.08
N GLY A 199 -0.90 -15.05 6.92
CA GLY A 199 -0.45 -15.73 8.13
C GLY A 199 0.36 -17.00 7.80
N GLY A 200 1.19 -17.42 8.76
CA GLY A 200 2.04 -18.61 8.64
C GLY A 200 3.33 -18.38 7.88
N ARG A 201 4.08 -19.46 7.67
CA ARG A 201 5.41 -19.43 7.06
C ARG A 201 5.33 -19.42 5.53
N ASN A 202 5.50 -18.24 4.95
CA ASN A 202 5.37 -18.00 3.51
C ASN A 202 6.73 -17.86 2.82
N LEU A 203 6.85 -18.44 1.61
CA LEU A 203 8.04 -18.29 0.77
C LEU A 203 7.89 -17.03 -0.08
N ILE A 204 8.62 -15.99 0.28
CA ILE A 204 8.59 -14.69 -0.38
C ILE A 204 9.73 -14.58 -1.37
N LYS A 205 9.47 -13.95 -2.52
CA LYS A 205 10.45 -13.66 -3.57
C LYS A 205 10.35 -12.21 -4.00
N VAL A 206 11.41 -11.68 -4.58
CA VAL A 206 11.37 -10.37 -5.24
C VAL A 206 11.07 -10.55 -6.71
N GLN A 207 10.15 -9.76 -7.24
CA GLN A 207 9.89 -9.63 -8.67
C GLN A 207 10.27 -8.24 -9.14
N ALA A 208 10.78 -8.15 -10.37
CA ALA A 208 11.07 -6.89 -11.03
C ALA A 208 10.42 -6.85 -12.42
N LYS A 209 10.12 -5.64 -12.88
CA LYS A 209 9.75 -5.36 -14.26
C LYS A 209 10.15 -3.93 -14.63
N SER A 210 10.19 -3.65 -15.92
CA SER A 210 10.35 -2.31 -16.46
C SER A 210 9.11 -1.91 -17.27
N LEU A 211 8.82 -0.61 -17.36
CA LEU A 211 7.77 -0.09 -18.26
C LEU A 211 8.20 -0.09 -19.74
N THR A 212 9.49 -0.22 -20.00
CA THR A 212 10.12 -0.13 -21.32
C THR A 212 11.14 -1.26 -21.47
N ALA A 213 11.79 -1.38 -22.64
CA ALA A 213 12.89 -2.33 -22.86
C ALA A 213 14.17 -2.03 -22.05
N ASP A 214 14.15 -1.05 -21.12
CA ASP A 214 15.26 -0.79 -20.21
C ASP A 214 15.28 -1.79 -19.05
N THR A 215 16.42 -1.91 -18.38
CA THR A 215 16.64 -2.92 -17.33
C THR A 215 16.38 -2.33 -15.95
N ALA A 216 15.39 -2.88 -15.23
CA ALA A 216 15.20 -2.65 -13.81
C ALA A 216 16.24 -3.46 -13.03
N VAL A 217 17.00 -2.80 -12.15
CA VAL A 217 18.04 -3.44 -11.33
C VAL A 217 17.66 -3.33 -9.85
N PHE A 218 17.58 -4.48 -9.20
CA PHE A 218 17.44 -4.64 -7.76
C PHE A 218 18.82 -4.99 -7.18
N ASN A 219 19.41 -4.07 -6.40
CA ASN A 219 20.71 -4.28 -5.80
C ASN A 219 20.60 -4.97 -4.44
N SER A 220 19.65 -4.53 -3.61
CA SER A 220 19.41 -5.09 -2.27
C SER A 220 18.06 -4.64 -1.73
N GLY A 221 17.56 -5.33 -0.72
CA GLY A 221 16.35 -4.93 0.00
C GLY A 221 16.30 -5.45 1.42
N ARG A 222 15.40 -4.89 2.22
CA ARG A 222 15.10 -5.34 3.58
C ARG A 222 13.67 -5.02 3.96
N LEU A 223 13.11 -5.81 4.87
CA LEU A 223 11.86 -5.50 5.54
C LEU A 223 12.18 -4.74 6.83
N LYS A 224 11.56 -3.57 7.01
CA LYS A 224 11.50 -2.87 8.29
C LYS A 224 10.24 -3.32 9.01
N ILE A 225 10.42 -3.95 10.16
CA ILE A 225 9.35 -4.57 10.93
C ILE A 225 9.18 -3.77 12.22
N ILE A 226 7.96 -3.34 12.50
CA ILE A 226 7.61 -2.58 13.70
C ILE A 226 6.77 -3.47 14.60
N THR A 227 7.20 -3.65 15.85
CA THR A 227 6.44 -4.33 16.89
C THR A 227 6.07 -3.37 18.01
N GLU A 228 4.92 -3.60 18.65
CA GLU A 228 4.37 -2.83 19.77
C GLU A 228 4.07 -3.78 20.93
N ASN A 229 4.51 -3.42 22.15
CA ASN A 229 4.31 -4.20 23.37
C ASN A 229 3.29 -3.59 24.33
#